data_AF-A0A0H5B8M1-F1
#
_entry.id   AF-A0A0H5B8M1-F1
#
_cell.length_a   1.000
_cell.length_b   1.000
_cell.length_c   1.000
_cell.angle_alpha   90.00
_cell.angle_beta   90.00
_cell.angle_gamma   90.00
#
_symmetry.space_group_name_H-M   'P 1'
#
loop_
_entity.id
_entity.type
_entity.pdbx_description
1 polymer ?
#
loop_
_entity_poly.entity_id
_entity_poly.type
_entity_poly.pdbx_seq_one_letter_code
_entity_poly.pdbx_strand_id
1 'polypeptide(L)'
;MPETMAIARYLAREYGFYPRSPMDMMRCDYIADCFYEIMHDYMRYYHWKNGRFRFNISGTGSNSGMNSPTSSGGDMNSNFDNYMQWRYMNTCHRILPFLERTLDMQNGGRSFFVGDQMLWCDMMCYCSLENPSMENQSMLSKYPKLMALRSRVASHPKISGYLKSRSNTNW
;
A
#
# COMPACT_ATOMS: atom_id res chain seq x y z
N MET A 1 -9.00 -6.12 -10.83
CA MET A 1 -8.34 -7.19 -11.61
C MET A 1 -8.66 -8.51 -10.93
N PRO A 2 -8.94 -9.60 -11.66
CA PRO A 2 -9.25 -10.88 -11.05
C PRO A 2 -8.10 -11.33 -10.13
N GLU A 3 -8.43 -11.56 -8.85
CA GLU A 3 -7.61 -12.16 -7.79
C GLU A 3 -6.09 -11.90 -7.80
N THR A 4 -5.67 -10.62 -7.77
CA THR A 4 -4.22 -10.24 -7.73
C THR A 4 -3.45 -10.92 -6.60
N MET A 5 -4.11 -11.12 -5.45
CA MET A 5 -3.53 -11.81 -4.30
C MET A 5 -3.28 -13.30 -4.57
N ALA A 6 -4.13 -13.97 -5.36
CA ALA A 6 -3.93 -15.37 -5.70
C ALA A 6 -2.68 -15.56 -6.58
N ILE A 7 -2.48 -14.68 -7.57
CA ILE A 7 -1.29 -14.69 -8.43
C ILE A 7 -0.03 -14.40 -7.60
N ALA A 8 -0.08 -13.39 -6.74
CA ALA A 8 1.04 -13.04 -5.86
C ALA A 8 1.43 -14.20 -4.94
N ARG A 9 0.44 -14.86 -4.30
CA ARG A 9 0.68 -16.04 -3.46
C ARG A 9 1.25 -17.22 -4.24
N TYR A 10 0.77 -17.46 -5.47
CA TYR A 10 1.30 -18.51 -6.33
C TYR A 10 2.79 -18.28 -6.63
N LEU A 11 3.15 -17.07 -7.08
CA LEU A 11 4.55 -16.73 -7.36
C LEU A 11 5.41 -16.76 -6.09
N ALA A 12 4.88 -16.32 -4.96
CA ALA A 12 5.59 -16.38 -3.68
C ALA A 12 5.95 -17.83 -3.31
N ARG A 13 5.04 -18.79 -3.52
CA ARG A 13 5.31 -20.21 -3.29
C ARG A 13 6.35 -20.76 -4.26
N GLU A 14 6.22 -20.44 -5.55
CA GLU A 14 7.12 -20.94 -6.60
C GLU A 14 8.57 -20.48 -6.40
N TYR A 15 8.77 -19.22 -6.01
CA TYR A 15 10.10 -18.62 -5.87
C TYR A 15 10.65 -18.63 -4.43
N GLY A 16 9.96 -19.27 -3.48
CA GLY A 16 10.44 -19.42 -2.10
C GLY A 16 10.31 -18.17 -1.23
N PHE A 17 9.44 -17.22 -1.60
CA PHE A 17 9.08 -16.03 -0.79
C PHE A 17 7.84 -16.29 0.08
N TYR A 18 7.51 -17.55 0.33
CA TYR A 18 6.38 -17.99 1.12
C TYR A 18 6.87 -18.98 2.20
N PRO A 19 6.43 -18.85 3.46
CA PRO A 19 6.93 -19.69 4.54
C PRO A 19 6.39 -21.12 4.44
N ARG A 20 7.07 -22.08 5.10
CA ARG A 20 6.71 -23.51 5.06
C ARG A 20 5.84 -23.97 6.22
N SER A 21 5.97 -23.33 7.38
CA SER A 21 5.20 -23.69 8.57
C SER A 21 3.77 -23.17 8.46
N PRO A 22 2.73 -23.98 8.72
CA PRO A 22 1.33 -23.56 8.59
C PRO A 22 0.99 -22.30 9.39
N MET A 23 1.57 -22.14 10.59
CA MET A 23 1.38 -20.96 11.42
C MET A 23 2.02 -19.72 10.78
N ASP A 24 3.20 -19.86 10.20
CA ASP A 24 3.89 -18.76 9.54
C ASP A 24 3.24 -18.40 8.20
N MET A 25 2.66 -19.37 7.50
CA MET A 25 1.82 -19.15 6.31
C MET A 25 0.61 -18.28 6.66
N MET A 26 -0.13 -18.65 7.71
CA MET A 26 -1.25 -17.86 8.20
C MET A 26 -0.80 -16.44 8.59
N ARG A 27 0.35 -16.32 9.25
CA ARG A 27 0.92 -15.01 9.61
C ARG A 27 1.23 -14.15 8.39
N CYS A 28 1.91 -14.74 7.41
CA CYS A 28 2.29 -14.07 6.19
C CYS A 28 1.05 -13.63 5.39
N ASP A 29 0.03 -14.49 5.31
CA ASP A 29 -1.22 -14.21 4.60
C ASP A 29 -2.01 -13.07 5.24
N TYR A 30 -2.26 -13.08 6.57
CA TYR A 30 -3.06 -12.01 7.18
C TYR A 30 -2.35 -10.65 7.10
N ILE A 31 -1.02 -10.62 7.18
CA ILE A 31 -0.23 -9.38 7.07
C ILE A 31 -0.37 -8.80 5.66
N ALA A 32 -0.24 -9.65 4.65
CA ALA A 32 -0.41 -9.26 3.26
C ALA A 32 -1.84 -8.80 2.95
N ASP A 33 -2.85 -9.50 3.48
CA ASP A 33 -4.25 -9.12 3.31
C ASP A 33 -4.58 -7.79 4.01
N CYS A 34 -3.96 -7.50 5.17
CA CYS A 34 -4.05 -6.19 5.82
C CYS A 34 -3.51 -5.05 4.95
N PHE A 35 -2.36 -5.23 4.30
CA PHE A 35 -1.85 -4.24 3.34
C PHE A 35 -2.74 -4.13 2.10
N TYR A 36 -3.29 -5.24 1.63
CA TYR A 36 -4.23 -5.25 0.53
C TYR A 36 -5.52 -4.48 0.86
N GLU A 37 -6.06 -4.55 2.08
CA GLU A 37 -7.21 -3.75 2.50
C GLU A 37 -6.94 -2.24 2.37
N ILE A 38 -5.76 -1.77 2.81
CA ILE A 38 -5.33 -0.38 2.67
C ILE A 38 -5.28 0.01 1.19
N MET A 39 -4.58 -0.78 0.37
CA MET A 39 -4.44 -0.52 -1.06
C MET A 39 -5.79 -0.52 -1.78
N HIS A 40 -6.68 -1.44 -1.43
CA HIS A 40 -7.99 -1.56 -2.06
C HIS A 40 -8.90 -0.39 -1.70
N ASP A 41 -8.93 0.08 -0.45
CA ASP A 41 -9.67 1.27 -0.07
C ASP A 41 -9.07 2.55 -0.69
N TYR A 42 -7.74 2.64 -0.78
CA TYR A 42 -7.03 3.69 -1.52
C TYR A 42 -7.45 3.71 -3.00
N MET A 43 -7.44 2.55 -3.67
CA MET A 43 -7.84 2.44 -5.07
C MET A 43 -9.30 2.81 -5.29
N ARG A 44 -10.22 2.46 -4.37
CA ARG A 44 -11.63 2.88 -4.45
C ARG A 44 -11.85 4.36 -4.26
N TYR A 45 -10.98 5.01 -3.49
CA TYR A 45 -11.02 6.45 -3.32
C TYR A 45 -10.64 7.18 -4.62
N TYR A 46 -9.63 6.69 -5.35
CA TYR A 46 -9.13 7.33 -6.59
C TYR A 46 -9.71 6.78 -7.90
N HIS A 47 -10.28 5.58 -7.94
CA HIS A 47 -10.80 4.94 -9.16
C HIS A 47 -12.28 4.56 -9.04
N TRP A 48 -13.03 4.82 -10.10
CA TRP A 48 -14.36 4.25 -10.31
C TRP A 48 -14.24 2.74 -10.54
N LYS A 49 -15.34 1.99 -10.31
CA LYS A 49 -15.37 0.52 -10.50
C LYS A 49 -15.01 0.07 -11.93
N ASN A 50 -15.11 0.95 -12.92
CA ASN A 50 -14.75 0.71 -14.31
C ASN A 50 -13.26 1.00 -14.62
N GLY A 51 -12.46 1.34 -13.60
CA GLY A 51 -11.03 1.63 -13.76
C GLY A 51 -10.72 3.05 -14.23
N ARG A 52 -11.72 3.93 -14.37
CA ARG A 52 -11.47 5.36 -14.65
C ARG A 52 -11.10 6.09 -13.37
N PHE A 53 -10.18 7.04 -13.45
CA PHE A 53 -9.88 7.93 -12.33
C PHE A 53 -11.12 8.74 -11.93
N ARG A 54 -11.33 8.88 -10.62
CA ARG A 54 -12.40 9.71 -10.04
C ARG A 54 -12.04 11.19 -10.10
N PHE A 55 -10.76 11.49 -9.98
CA PHE A 55 -10.21 12.84 -10.09
C PHE A 55 -9.50 13.00 -11.43
N ASN A 56 -9.68 14.14 -12.10
CA ASN A 56 -9.00 14.43 -13.34
C ASN A 56 -7.57 14.91 -13.01
N ILE A 57 -6.57 14.02 -13.09
CA ILE A 57 -5.15 14.41 -13.04
C ILE A 57 -4.80 15.01 -14.40
N SER A 58 -5.10 16.29 -14.58
CA SER A 58 -4.65 17.07 -15.72
C SER A 58 -4.07 18.39 -15.22
N GLY A 59 -2.74 18.51 -15.22
CA GLY A 59 -2.08 19.82 -15.21
C GLY A 59 -0.96 19.99 -14.19
N THR A 60 0.27 19.78 -14.65
CA THR A 60 1.50 20.38 -14.14
C THR A 60 1.37 21.89 -13.85
N GLY A 61 1.84 22.33 -12.68
CA GLY A 61 2.40 23.67 -12.49
C GLY A 61 1.62 24.62 -11.58
N SER A 62 2.27 24.97 -10.46
CA SER A 62 2.25 26.31 -9.87
C SER A 62 0.97 26.81 -9.18
N ASN A 63 1.01 26.68 -7.86
CA ASN A 63 0.59 27.68 -6.87
C ASN A 63 -0.91 27.97 -6.69
N SER A 64 -1.26 28.16 -5.42
CA SER A 64 -2.48 28.77 -4.88
C SER A 64 -3.77 27.94 -4.86
N GLY A 65 -4.22 27.68 -3.62
CA GLY A 65 -5.63 27.77 -3.27
C GLY A 65 -6.43 26.49 -3.41
N MET A 66 -6.92 25.99 -2.28
CA MET A 66 -8.19 25.28 -2.20
C MET A 66 -9.25 26.09 -2.95
N ASN A 67 -9.58 25.71 -4.18
CA ASN A 67 -10.79 26.17 -4.87
C ASN A 67 -11.29 25.04 -5.77
N SER A 68 -12.48 24.56 -5.42
CA SER A 68 -13.28 23.59 -6.17
C SER A 68 -13.44 24.00 -7.64
N PRO A 69 -13.38 23.05 -8.59
CA PRO A 69 -13.85 23.32 -9.94
C PRO A 69 -15.33 22.91 -10.06
N THR A 70 -16.19 23.91 -10.22
CA THR A 70 -17.31 23.83 -11.16
C THR A 70 -16.68 23.67 -12.56
N SER A 71 -17.10 22.79 -13.46
CA SER A 71 -18.47 22.52 -13.92
C SER A 71 -18.50 21.32 -14.90
N SER A 72 -19.67 20.69 -14.95
CA SER A 72 -20.26 19.97 -16.08
C SER A 72 -19.70 18.61 -16.49
N GLY A 73 -20.20 17.56 -15.83
CA GLY A 73 -20.10 16.19 -16.35
C GLY A 73 -20.46 15.04 -15.39
N GLY A 74 -21.46 15.20 -14.53
CA GLY A 74 -22.03 14.10 -13.74
C GLY A 74 -21.89 14.30 -12.23
N ASP A 75 -23.04 14.37 -11.55
CA ASP A 75 -23.26 14.56 -10.11
C ASP A 75 -22.21 13.89 -9.20
N MET A 76 -21.19 14.66 -8.79
CA MET A 76 -20.34 14.30 -7.66
C MET A 76 -21.14 14.51 -6.38
N ASN A 77 -21.68 13.43 -5.81
CA ASN A 77 -22.25 13.49 -4.47
C ASN A 77 -21.10 13.68 -3.47
N SER A 78 -20.86 14.92 -3.04
CA SER A 78 -19.81 15.28 -2.08
C SER A 78 -19.83 14.39 -0.82
N ASN A 79 -20.99 13.88 -0.42
CA ASN A 79 -21.10 12.95 0.71
C ASN A 79 -20.43 11.60 0.43
N PHE A 80 -20.48 11.12 -0.82
CA PHE A 80 -19.85 9.87 -1.22
C PHE A 80 -18.32 9.97 -1.24
N ASP A 81 -17.76 11.09 -1.69
CA ASP A 81 -16.31 11.34 -1.67
C ASP A 81 -15.77 11.45 -0.25
N ASN A 82 -16.46 12.22 0.59
CA ASN A 82 -16.14 12.32 2.02
C ASN A 82 -16.21 10.94 2.69
N TYR A 83 -17.20 10.12 2.35
CA TYR A 83 -17.32 8.76 2.88
C TYR A 83 -16.19 7.83 2.42
N MET A 84 -15.79 7.87 1.15
CA MET A 84 -14.67 7.06 0.64
C MET A 84 -13.34 7.46 1.26
N GLN A 85 -13.08 8.77 1.40
CA GLN A 85 -11.90 9.28 2.07
C GLN A 85 -11.87 8.87 3.55
N TRP A 86 -13.00 9.04 4.25
CA TRP A 86 -13.15 8.62 5.64
C TRP A 86 -12.90 7.12 5.80
N ARG A 87 -13.46 6.29 4.90
CA ARG A 87 -13.26 4.83 4.91
C ARG A 87 -11.78 4.48 4.79
N TYR A 88 -11.08 5.06 3.81
CA TYR A 88 -9.64 4.84 3.63
C TYR A 88 -8.84 5.26 4.87
N MET A 89 -9.08 6.46 5.40
CA MET A 89 -8.42 6.94 6.63
C MET A 89 -8.70 6.05 7.84
N ASN A 90 -9.94 5.58 7.99
CA ASN A 90 -10.31 4.66 9.07
C ASN A 90 -9.60 3.31 8.95
N THR A 91 -9.47 2.78 7.72
CA THR A 91 -8.69 1.57 7.44
C THR A 91 -7.22 1.76 7.80
N CYS A 92 -6.60 2.87 7.41
CA CYS A 92 -5.22 3.21 7.80
C CYS A 92 -5.06 3.30 9.33
N HIS A 93 -5.96 4.00 10.03
CA HIS A 93 -5.91 4.15 11.48
C HIS A 93 -6.07 2.83 12.24
N ARG A 94 -6.80 1.87 11.68
CA ARG A 94 -6.96 0.54 12.28
C ARG A 94 -5.75 -0.37 12.00
N ILE A 95 -5.29 -0.39 10.76
CA ILE A 95 -4.34 -1.40 10.29
C ILE A 95 -2.88 -1.00 10.55
N LEU A 96 -2.49 0.26 10.32
CA LEU A 96 -1.09 0.68 10.45
C LEU A 96 -0.54 0.50 11.87
N PRO A 97 -1.24 0.88 12.97
CA PRO A 97 -0.75 0.63 14.32
C PRO A 97 -0.67 -0.85 14.66
N PHE A 98 -1.60 -1.66 14.14
CA PHE A 98 -1.57 -3.11 14.31
C PHE A 98 -0.34 -3.71 13.63
N LEU A 99 -0.06 -3.36 12.38
CA LEU A 99 1.10 -3.85 11.64
C LEU A 99 2.43 -3.38 12.21
N GLU A 100 2.53 -2.12 12.65
CA GLU A 100 3.72 -1.60 13.33
C GLU A 100 4.03 -2.42 14.61
N ARG A 101 3.00 -2.76 15.39
CA ARG A 101 3.15 -3.61 16.58
C ARG A 101 3.50 -5.04 16.21
N THR A 102 2.87 -5.61 15.19
CA THR A 102 3.18 -6.96 14.69
C THR A 102 4.64 -7.07 14.27
N LEU A 103 5.16 -6.05 13.57
CA LEU A 103 6.56 -5.99 13.19
C LEU A 103 7.47 -5.84 14.42
N ASP A 104 7.10 -5.03 15.40
CA ASP A 104 7.85 -4.87 16.65
C ASP A 104 8.06 -6.18 17.41
N MET A 105 7.04 -7.05 17.42
CA MET A 105 7.12 -8.37 18.06
C MET A 105 8.18 -9.27 17.42
N GLN A 106 8.64 -8.96 16.20
CA GLN A 106 9.68 -9.69 15.49
C GLN A 106 11.03 -8.99 15.63
N ASN A 107 11.84 -9.43 16.60
CA ASN A 107 13.19 -8.91 16.82
C ASN A 107 13.24 -7.36 16.99
N GLY A 108 12.20 -6.77 17.58
CA GLY A 108 12.07 -5.31 17.76
C GLY A 108 11.78 -4.55 16.46
N GLY A 109 11.28 -5.21 15.43
CA GLY A 109 11.04 -4.64 14.09
C GLY A 109 12.29 -4.45 13.23
N ARG A 110 13.40 -5.09 13.61
CA ARG A 110 14.69 -4.98 12.91
C ARG A 110 14.86 -5.97 11.76
N SER A 111 14.11 -7.07 11.77
CA SER A 111 14.07 -8.08 10.70
C SER A 111 12.82 -7.86 9.83
N PHE A 112 12.21 -8.94 9.34
CA PHE A 112 11.00 -8.93 8.52
C PHE A 112 9.77 -9.34 9.34
N PHE A 113 8.60 -9.35 8.73
CA PHE A 113 7.35 -9.72 9.39
C PHE A 113 7.31 -11.17 9.89
N VAL A 114 8.03 -12.08 9.23
CA VAL A 114 8.09 -13.50 9.61
C VAL A 114 9.51 -14.00 9.41
N GLY A 115 10.24 -14.16 10.53
CA GLY A 115 11.63 -14.60 10.53
C GLY A 115 12.61 -13.56 9.97
N ASP A 116 13.76 -14.05 9.49
CA ASP A 116 14.88 -13.20 9.04
C ASP A 116 14.97 -13.07 7.52
N GLN A 117 14.12 -13.75 6.77
CA GLN A 117 14.07 -13.69 5.31
C GLN A 117 12.93 -12.78 4.85
N MET A 118 13.17 -12.03 3.79
CA MET A 118 12.13 -11.25 3.13
C MET A 118 11.10 -12.20 2.50
N LEU A 119 9.83 -12.00 2.83
CA LEU A 119 8.72 -12.73 2.23
C LEU A 119 7.82 -11.78 1.45
N TRP A 120 6.84 -12.35 0.74
CA TRP A 120 5.93 -11.57 -0.06
C TRP A 120 5.08 -10.58 0.75
N CYS A 121 4.83 -10.83 2.05
CA CYS A 121 4.16 -9.87 2.93
C CYS A 121 4.96 -8.57 3.15
N ASP A 122 6.30 -8.66 3.20
CA ASP A 122 7.17 -7.47 3.27
C ASP A 122 7.16 -6.70 1.95
N MET A 123 7.10 -7.41 0.82
CA MET A 123 6.92 -6.79 -0.50
C MET A 123 5.57 -6.08 -0.60
N MET A 124 4.50 -6.67 -0.05
CA MET A 124 3.18 -6.05 0.06
C MET A 124 3.20 -4.76 0.87
N CYS A 125 4.00 -4.69 1.93
CA CYS A 125 4.24 -3.45 2.68
C CYS A 125 4.81 -2.35 1.79
N TYR A 126 5.79 -2.68 0.95
CA TYR A 126 6.41 -1.71 0.05
C TYR A 126 5.43 -1.19 -0.99
N CYS A 127 4.78 -2.08 -1.75
CA CYS A 127 3.94 -1.69 -2.88
C CYS A 127 2.61 -1.05 -2.44
N SER A 128 1.96 -1.56 -1.39
CA SER A 128 0.65 -1.05 -0.95
C SER A 128 0.72 0.35 -0.36
N LEU A 129 1.89 0.73 0.15
CA LEU A 129 2.13 2.05 0.77
C LEU A 129 2.89 3.00 -0.15
N GLU A 130 3.17 2.62 -1.40
CA GLU A 130 3.91 3.45 -2.35
C GLU A 130 3.19 4.77 -2.64
N ASN A 131 1.98 4.72 -3.22
CA ASN A 131 1.23 5.94 -3.52
C ASN A 131 0.80 6.72 -2.27
N PRO A 132 0.28 6.09 -1.20
CA PRO A 132 0.01 6.78 0.05
C PRO A 132 1.21 7.55 0.60
N SER A 133 2.41 6.99 0.47
CA SER A 133 3.65 7.63 0.92
C SER A 133 4.10 8.77 0.01
N MET A 134 3.79 8.74 -1.29
CA MET A 134 4.10 9.84 -2.20
C MET A 134 3.17 11.05 -1.95
N GLU A 135 1.90 10.80 -1.66
CA GLU A 135 0.92 11.86 -1.37
C GLU A 135 1.11 12.47 0.01
N ASN A 136 1.33 11.63 1.03
CA ASN A 136 1.40 12.08 2.41
C ASN A 136 2.48 11.32 3.20
N GLN A 137 3.72 11.77 3.09
CA GLN A 137 4.85 11.23 3.85
C GLN A 137 4.62 11.27 5.38
N SER A 138 3.85 12.25 5.88
CA SER A 138 3.58 12.38 7.31
C SER A 138 2.73 11.24 7.87
N MET A 139 1.96 10.54 7.01
CA MET A 139 1.13 9.40 7.44
C MET A 139 1.98 8.28 8.05
N LEU A 140 3.17 8.02 7.49
CA LEU A 140 4.06 6.96 7.97
C LEU A 140 5.04 7.42 9.06
N SER A 141 5.10 8.72 9.36
CA SER A 141 6.01 9.27 10.38
C SER A 141 5.81 8.68 11.78
N LYS A 142 4.57 8.25 12.09
CA LYS A 142 4.21 7.60 13.37
C LYS A 142 4.57 6.11 13.42
N TYR A 143 5.03 5.53 12.31
CA TYR A 143 5.29 4.10 12.14
C TYR A 143 6.74 3.87 11.65
N PRO A 144 7.75 4.20 12.48
CA PRO A 144 9.15 4.15 12.07
C PRO A 144 9.65 2.76 11.68
N LYS A 145 9.09 1.68 12.25
CA LYS A 145 9.51 0.30 11.90
C LYS A 145 8.98 -0.09 10.52
N LEU A 146 7.73 0.25 10.21
CA LEU A 146 7.19 0.08 8.85
C LEU A 146 8.00 0.88 7.83
N MET A 147 8.39 2.13 8.15
CA MET A 147 9.27 2.90 7.27
C MET A 147 10.63 2.22 7.07
N ALA A 148 11.26 1.73 8.15
CA ALA A 148 12.53 1.02 8.07
C ALA A 148 12.41 -0.28 7.24
N LEU A 149 11.30 -1.01 7.39
CA LEU A 149 11.01 -2.21 6.59
C LEU A 149 10.90 -1.86 5.10
N ARG A 150 10.16 -0.81 4.75
CA ARG A 150 10.06 -0.36 3.35
C ARG A 150 11.43 -0.02 2.76
N SER A 151 12.26 0.70 3.50
CA SER A 151 13.64 1.02 3.09
C SER A 151 14.49 -0.25 2.90
N ARG A 152 14.34 -1.25 3.77
CA ARG A 152 15.04 -2.54 3.67
C ARG A 152 14.60 -3.36 2.46
N VAL A 153 13.30 -3.38 2.17
CA VAL A 153 12.76 -4.05 0.97
C VAL A 153 13.27 -3.37 -0.29
N ALA A 154 13.23 -2.03 -0.34
CA ALA A 154 13.71 -1.25 -1.48
C ALA A 154 15.22 -1.41 -1.74
N SER A 155 16.02 -1.62 -0.68
CA SER A 155 17.47 -1.80 -0.79
C SER A 155 17.89 -3.20 -1.19
N HIS A 156 16.97 -4.18 -1.23
CA HIS A 156 17.29 -5.53 -1.64
C HIS A 156 17.84 -5.54 -3.09
N PRO A 157 19.00 -6.17 -3.39
CA PRO A 157 19.69 -6.00 -4.67
C PRO A 157 18.82 -6.22 -5.92
N LYS A 158 18.02 -7.29 -5.93
CA LYS A 158 17.09 -7.60 -7.03
C LYS A 158 15.94 -6.59 -7.15
N ILE A 159 15.44 -6.08 -6.03
CA ILE A 159 14.33 -5.12 -6.00
C ILE A 159 14.85 -3.74 -6.41
N SER A 160 15.98 -3.30 -5.85
CA SER A 160 16.59 -2.01 -6.19
C SER A 160 16.92 -1.88 -7.68
N GLY A 161 17.39 -2.96 -8.31
CA GLY A 161 17.60 -3.02 -9.76
C GLY A 161 16.30 -2.81 -10.54
N TYR A 162 15.24 -3.54 -10.18
CA TYR A 162 13.92 -3.37 -10.78
C TYR A 162 13.37 -1.96 -10.59
N LEU A 163 13.39 -1.43 -9.36
CA LEU A 163 12.87 -0.09 -9.02
C LEU A 163 13.56 1.05 -9.78
N LYS A 164 14.84 0.89 -10.12
CA LYS A 164 15.59 1.86 -10.95
C LYS A 164 15.22 1.79 -12.43
N SER A 165 14.83 0.60 -12.91
CA SER A 165 14.54 0.36 -14.33
C SER A 165 13.06 0.51 -14.71
N ARG A 166 12.15 0.40 -13.74
CA ARG A 166 10.71 0.49 -13.99
C ARG A 166 10.34 1.90 -14.46
N SER A 167 9.32 1.99 -15.30
CA SER A 167 8.74 3.28 -15.71
C SER A 167 8.15 4.01 -14.50
N ASN A 168 8.41 5.32 -14.41
CA ASN A 168 7.79 6.15 -13.39
C ASN A 168 6.35 6.45 -13.79
N THR A 169 5.39 6.09 -12.94
CA THR A 169 3.97 6.26 -13.21
C THR A 169 3.30 6.95 -12.03
N ASN A 170 2.74 8.14 -12.27
CA ASN A 170 2.08 8.98 -11.27
C ASN A 170 0.54 8.87 -11.37
N TRP A 171 0.01 7.64 -11.33
CA TRP A 171 -1.44 7.41 -11.31
C TRP A 171 -2.00 7.48 -9.89
#